data_AF-Q4Q5S3-F1
#
_entry.id   AF-Q4Q5S3-F1
#
_cell.length_a   1.000
_cell.length_b   1.000
_cell.length_c   1.000
_cell.angle_alpha   90.00
_cell.angle_beta   90.00
_cell.angle_gamma   90.00
#
_symmetry.space_group_name_H-M   'P 1'
#
loop_
_entity.id
_entity.type
_entity.pdbx_description
1 polymer ?
#
loop_
_entity_poly.entity_id
_entity_poly.type
_entity_poly.pdbx_seq_one_letter_code
_entity_poly.pdbx_strand_id
1 'polypeptide(L)'
;MPTATARDLSGKAPLFVYLQGGERERLPSGEYIRVVAQCSGADKMVNRHDFALHIRGARLCRLLDSLLDSVDVDLKRKIDPVQGLIPPVILPHATREGCECVFRYLELIQTRVPTLLSKPLRAPLEELVCEWEMAYLLEDCFLPGVEDDTKTSAALCHTLAKRGPQTMDRVLEVAMLADFLLIEPLRDLTCALLASLALSAGSEKELLRLCGLDHVLTEEELEPLYMQLPFLRSEDGLG
;
A
#
# COMPACT_ATOMS: atom_id res chain seq x y z
N MET A 1 5.59 2.29 -33.96
CA MET A 1 5.45 2.38 -32.49
C MET A 1 6.76 1.94 -31.89
N PRO A 2 7.46 2.79 -31.10
CA PRO A 2 8.71 2.36 -30.47
C PRO A 2 8.37 1.47 -29.28
N THR A 3 8.80 0.22 -29.38
CA THR A 3 8.78 -0.76 -28.29
C THR A 3 9.73 -0.30 -27.18
N ALA A 4 9.17 -0.02 -25.99
CA ALA A 4 9.97 0.25 -24.81
C ALA A 4 10.85 -0.98 -24.52
N THR A 5 12.16 -0.81 -24.65
CA THR A 5 13.15 -1.82 -24.30
C THR A 5 13.14 -1.99 -22.78
N ALA A 6 12.61 -3.12 -22.31
CA ALA A 6 12.72 -3.52 -20.92
C ALA A 6 14.21 -3.55 -20.54
N ARG A 7 14.62 -2.66 -19.64
CA ARG A 7 15.99 -2.64 -19.13
C ARG A 7 16.21 -3.91 -18.30
N ASP A 8 17.12 -4.76 -18.73
CA ASP A 8 17.57 -5.93 -17.98
C ASP A 8 18.24 -5.47 -16.67
N LEU A 9 17.67 -5.88 -15.53
CA LEU A 9 18.15 -5.55 -14.17
C LEU A 9 18.79 -6.75 -13.46
N SER A 10 19.02 -7.87 -14.16
CA SER A 10 19.47 -9.15 -13.56
C SER A 10 20.81 -9.11 -12.79
N GLY A 11 21.59 -8.02 -12.93
CA GLY A 11 22.82 -7.78 -12.16
C GLY A 11 22.75 -6.68 -11.09
N LYS A 12 21.58 -6.10 -10.82
CA LYS A 12 21.45 -5.00 -9.84
C LYS A 12 21.11 -5.52 -8.44
N ALA A 13 21.62 -4.82 -7.42
CA ALA A 13 21.32 -5.12 -6.04
C ALA A 13 19.79 -5.10 -5.78
N PRO A 14 19.26 -5.98 -4.91
CA PRO A 14 17.82 -6.09 -4.66
C PRO A 14 17.27 -4.77 -4.15
N LEU A 15 16.02 -4.44 -4.52
CA LEU A 15 15.43 -3.17 -4.09
C LEU A 15 15.24 -3.12 -2.58
N PHE A 16 14.87 -4.24 -1.96
CA PHE A 16 14.73 -4.33 -0.52
C PHE A 16 15.23 -5.68 0.02
N VAL A 17 15.62 -5.69 1.29
CA VAL A 17 16.04 -6.90 2.02
C VAL A 17 15.43 -6.86 3.42
N TYR A 18 14.83 -7.97 3.85
CA TYR A 18 14.37 -8.12 5.24
C TYR A 18 15.55 -8.42 6.16
N LEU A 19 15.68 -7.64 7.24
CA LEU A 19 16.79 -7.72 8.19
C LEU A 19 16.39 -8.58 9.40
N GLN A 20 16.71 -9.87 9.33
CA GLN A 20 16.38 -10.86 10.36
C GLN A 20 17.04 -10.58 11.72
N GLY A 21 18.22 -9.95 11.72
CA GLY A 21 18.96 -9.54 12.92
C GLY A 21 18.45 -8.24 13.54
N GLY A 22 17.38 -7.65 12.99
CA GLY A 22 16.70 -6.48 13.54
C GLY A 22 17.64 -5.28 13.68
N GLU A 23 17.55 -4.58 14.81
CA GLU A 23 18.24 -3.31 15.07
C GLU A 23 19.76 -3.35 14.96
N ARG A 24 20.37 -4.53 15.10
CA ARG A 24 21.84 -4.70 15.13
C ARG A 24 22.42 -5.17 13.81
N GLU A 25 21.57 -5.63 12.90
CA GLU A 25 22.03 -6.10 11.60
C GLU A 25 22.59 -4.94 10.79
N ARG A 26 23.64 -5.18 10.00
CA ARG A 26 24.21 -4.14 9.14
C ARG A 26 23.42 -4.04 7.85
N LEU A 27 23.36 -2.83 7.30
CA LEU A 27 22.83 -2.64 5.96
C LEU A 27 23.77 -3.31 4.93
N PRO A 28 23.22 -3.82 3.81
CA PRO A 28 24.03 -4.50 2.79
C PRO A 28 25.14 -3.62 2.20
N SER A 29 24.85 -2.33 2.00
CA SER A 29 25.80 -1.32 1.52
C SER A 29 25.37 0.08 1.96
N GLY A 30 26.20 1.09 1.68
CA GLY A 30 25.85 2.50 1.88
C GLY A 30 24.75 3.02 0.95
N GLU A 31 24.26 2.20 0.02
CA GLU A 31 23.16 2.57 -0.89
C GLU A 31 21.77 2.15 -0.37
N TYR A 32 21.70 1.70 0.88
CA TYR A 32 20.47 1.31 1.55
C TYR A 32 20.17 2.27 2.70
N ILE A 33 18.89 2.43 2.98
CA ILE A 33 18.35 3.07 4.18
C ILE A 33 17.60 2.04 5.00
N ARG A 34 17.52 2.25 6.32
CA ARG A 34 16.71 1.40 7.18
C ARG A 34 15.26 1.89 7.24
N VAL A 35 14.32 1.01 6.97
CA VAL A 35 12.89 1.21 7.17
C VAL A 35 12.41 0.22 8.22
N VAL A 36 11.61 0.66 9.17
CA VAL A 36 11.16 -0.13 10.33
C VAL A 36 9.65 -0.12 10.37
N ALA A 37 9.04 -1.26 10.09
CA ALA A 37 7.62 -1.47 10.25
C ALA A 37 7.30 -1.87 11.70
N GLN A 38 6.28 -1.22 12.26
CA GLN A 38 5.80 -1.47 13.62
C GLN A 38 4.31 -1.75 13.60
N CYS A 39 3.88 -2.90 14.11
CA CYS A 39 2.47 -3.20 14.31
C CYS A 39 2.22 -3.72 15.73
N SER A 40 1.00 -3.49 16.24
CA SER A 40 0.59 -4.04 17.54
C SER A 40 0.12 -5.47 17.35
N GLY A 41 0.76 -6.41 18.03
CA GLY A 41 0.32 -7.80 18.12
C GLY A 41 -0.93 -7.96 18.98
N ALA A 42 -1.55 -9.15 18.89
CA ALA A 42 -2.75 -9.51 19.67
C ALA A 42 -2.53 -9.44 21.20
N ASP A 43 -1.29 -9.59 21.64
CA ASP A 43 -0.82 -9.46 23.01
C ASP A 43 -0.49 -8.03 23.44
N LYS A 44 -0.78 -7.03 22.59
CA LYS A 44 -0.39 -5.61 22.73
C LYS A 44 1.12 -5.38 22.71
N MET A 45 1.93 -6.38 22.34
CA MET A 45 3.35 -6.17 22.11
C MET A 45 3.56 -5.55 20.74
N VAL A 46 4.56 -4.67 20.64
CA VAL A 46 4.94 -4.08 19.35
C VAL A 46 5.81 -5.09 18.60
N ASN A 47 5.29 -5.60 17.50
CA ASN A 47 6.04 -6.37 16.53
C ASN A 47 6.86 -5.41 15.67
N ARG A 48 8.15 -5.68 15.56
CA ARG A 48 9.11 -4.84 14.83
C ARG A 48 9.72 -5.62 13.69
N HIS A 49 9.72 -5.02 12.51
CA HIS A 49 10.25 -5.59 11.28
C HIS A 49 11.17 -4.57 10.60
N ASP A 50 12.45 -4.91 10.48
CA ASP A 50 13.45 -4.04 9.88
C ASP A 50 13.71 -4.45 8.42
N PHE A 51 13.80 -3.45 7.55
CA PHE A 51 14.09 -3.61 6.13
C PHE A 51 15.26 -2.70 5.75
N ALA A 52 16.12 -3.20 4.86
CA ALA A 52 17.03 -2.37 4.09
C ALA A 52 16.35 -2.04 2.76
N LEU A 53 15.99 -0.78 2.53
CA LEU A 53 15.45 -0.29 1.25
C LEU A 53 16.54 0.44 0.48
N HIS A 54 16.79 0.04 -0.76
CA HIS A 54 17.79 0.68 -1.61
C HIS A 54 17.33 2.10 -1.97
N ILE A 55 18.26 3.06 -1.98
CA ILE A 55 18.03 4.46 -2.38
C ILE A 55 17.26 4.59 -3.69
N ARG A 56 17.50 3.72 -4.68
CA ARG A 56 16.75 3.72 -5.95
C ARG A 56 15.23 3.56 -5.75
N GLY A 57 14.83 2.72 -4.81
CA GLY A 57 13.44 2.52 -4.43
C GLY A 57 12.95 3.63 -3.53
N ALA A 58 13.76 4.03 -2.55
CA ALA A 58 13.42 5.11 -1.63
C ALA A 58 13.10 6.43 -2.37
N ARG A 59 13.84 6.76 -3.43
CA ARG A 59 13.58 7.97 -4.24
C ARG A 59 12.27 7.96 -5.02
N LEU A 60 11.61 6.81 -5.14
CA LEU A 60 10.26 6.72 -5.69
C LEU A 60 9.18 7.10 -4.67
N CYS A 61 9.55 7.22 -3.39
CA CYS A 61 8.71 7.71 -2.31
C CYS A 61 9.04 9.18 -2.05
N ARG A 62 8.13 10.11 -2.34
CA ARG A 62 8.43 11.56 -2.21
C ARG A 62 8.84 11.98 -0.80
N LEU A 63 8.32 11.31 0.24
CA LEU A 63 8.74 11.53 1.62
C LEU A 63 10.23 11.21 1.81
N LEU A 64 10.67 10.05 1.31
CA LEU A 64 12.04 9.57 1.46
C LEU A 64 13.01 10.31 0.55
N ASP A 65 12.59 10.67 -0.66
CA ASP A 65 13.37 11.48 -1.60
C ASP A 65 13.76 12.82 -0.96
N SER A 66 12.79 13.50 -0.32
CA SER A 66 13.04 14.74 0.43
C SER A 66 14.04 14.57 1.57
N LEU A 67 14.03 13.42 2.26
CA LEU A 67 15.00 13.12 3.31
C LEU A 67 16.39 12.84 2.74
N LEU A 68 16.48 12.16 1.60
CA LEU A 68 17.73 11.84 0.92
C LEU A 68 18.39 13.09 0.33
N ASP A 69 17.62 14.01 -0.24
CA ASP A 69 18.14 15.28 -0.77
C ASP A 69 18.86 16.10 0.32
N SER A 70 18.37 16.05 1.57
CA SER A 70 19.04 16.71 2.70
C SER A 70 20.42 16.13 3.00
N VAL A 71 20.67 14.87 2.64
CA VAL A 71 21.94 14.16 2.88
C VAL A 71 22.92 14.44 1.75
N ASP A 72 22.45 14.52 0.52
CA ASP A 72 23.31 14.79 -0.65
C ASP A 72 24.02 16.15 -0.53
N VAL A 73 23.39 17.11 0.15
CA VAL A 73 23.98 18.43 0.43
C VAL A 73 25.05 18.36 1.54
N ASP A 74 24.94 17.40 2.46
CA ASP A 74 25.89 17.23 3.57
C ASP A 74 27.03 16.26 3.22
N LEU A 75 27.99 16.77 2.45
CA LEU A 75 29.18 16.03 1.99
C LEU A 75 30.09 15.49 3.11
N LYS A 76 29.82 15.79 4.38
CA LYS A 76 30.63 15.37 5.53
C LYS A 76 29.98 14.27 6.37
N ARG A 77 28.77 13.82 6.02
CA ARG A 77 28.04 12.84 6.81
C ARG A 77 28.71 11.46 6.72
N LYS A 78 29.11 10.92 7.89
CA LYS A 78 29.64 9.56 7.98
C LYS A 78 28.48 8.58 7.93
N ILE A 79 28.60 7.55 7.09
CA ILE A 79 27.62 6.47 6.98
C ILE A 79 27.72 5.57 8.22
N ASP A 80 26.61 5.42 8.93
CA ASP A 80 26.51 4.40 9.98
C ASP A 80 26.19 3.04 9.31
N PRO A 81 26.97 1.97 9.55
CA PRO A 81 26.77 0.68 8.89
C PRO A 81 25.47 -0.04 9.31
N VAL A 82 24.80 0.39 10.37
CA VAL A 82 23.55 -0.17 10.90
C VAL A 82 22.36 0.71 10.54
N GLN A 83 22.47 2.03 10.73
CA GLN A 83 21.38 2.98 10.48
C GLN A 83 21.33 3.44 9.00
N GLY A 84 22.49 3.55 8.36
CA GLY A 84 22.65 4.05 7.00
C GLY A 84 22.99 5.54 6.95
N LEU A 85 22.59 6.15 5.84
CA LEU A 85 22.83 7.57 5.54
C LEU A 85 21.87 8.52 6.25
N ILE A 86 20.68 8.03 6.60
CA ILE A 86 19.64 8.74 7.34
C ILE A 86 19.23 7.92 8.57
N PRO A 87 18.63 8.56 9.59
CA PRO A 87 17.98 7.84 10.67
C PRO A 87 16.93 6.83 10.14
N PRO A 88 16.71 5.70 10.84
CA PRO A 88 15.70 4.73 10.44
C PRO A 88 14.31 5.36 10.30
N VAL A 89 13.64 5.06 9.19
CA VAL A 89 12.28 5.56 8.94
C VAL A 89 11.28 4.60 9.56
N ILE A 90 10.44 5.10 10.47
CA ILE A 90 9.44 4.30 11.16
C ILE A 90 8.11 4.36 10.40
N LEU A 91 7.56 3.19 10.09
CA LEU A 91 6.23 3.00 9.53
C LEU A 91 5.30 2.49 10.64
N PRO A 92 4.49 3.37 11.26
CA PRO A 92 3.58 2.97 12.32
C PRO A 92 2.40 2.19 11.73
N HIS A 93 1.88 1.24 12.52
CA HIS A 93 0.78 0.36 12.12
C HIS A 93 1.02 -0.41 10.82
N ALA A 94 2.29 -0.76 10.58
CA ALA A 94 2.74 -1.49 9.39
C ALA A 94 3.19 -2.88 9.79
N THR A 95 2.63 -3.88 9.12
CA THR A 95 3.06 -5.27 9.17
C THR A 95 4.21 -5.51 8.20
N ARG A 96 4.85 -6.68 8.34
CA ARG A 96 5.90 -7.10 7.42
C ARG A 96 5.40 -7.19 5.99
N GLU A 97 4.31 -7.92 5.75
CA GLU A 97 3.93 -8.24 4.38
C GLU A 97 3.32 -7.03 3.66
N GLY A 98 2.68 -6.09 4.38
CA GLY A 98 2.21 -4.84 3.80
C GLY A 98 3.37 -3.99 3.27
N CYS A 99 4.48 -3.94 4.01
CA CYS A 99 5.71 -3.32 3.54
C CYS A 99 6.33 -4.07 2.35
N GLU A 100 6.35 -5.40 2.36
CA GLU A 100 6.83 -6.19 1.23
C GLU A 100 6.01 -5.93 -0.05
N CYS A 101 4.69 -5.77 0.06
CA CYS A 101 3.82 -5.39 -1.07
C CYS A 101 4.23 -4.04 -1.65
N VAL A 102 4.36 -3.02 -0.78
CA VAL A 102 4.77 -1.67 -1.20
C VAL A 102 6.14 -1.70 -1.87
N PHE A 103 7.13 -2.38 -1.28
CA PHE A 103 8.47 -2.45 -1.86
C PHE A 103 8.52 -3.24 -3.17
N ARG A 104 7.70 -4.28 -3.30
CA ARG A 104 7.53 -5.00 -4.57
C ARG A 104 6.93 -4.10 -5.64
N TYR A 105 5.95 -3.26 -5.31
CA TYR A 105 5.45 -2.26 -6.25
C TYR A 105 6.54 -1.29 -6.71
N LEU A 106 7.35 -0.78 -5.77
CA LEU A 106 8.50 0.09 -6.10
C LEU A 106 9.50 -0.61 -7.03
N GLU A 107 9.65 -1.93 -6.91
CA GLU A 107 10.49 -2.73 -7.80
C GLU A 107 9.89 -2.82 -9.21
N LEU A 108 8.60 -3.08 -9.32
CA LEU A 108 7.89 -3.14 -10.61
C LEU A 108 8.02 -1.82 -11.37
N ILE A 109 7.79 -0.68 -10.71
CA ILE A 109 7.77 0.64 -11.37
C ILE A 109 9.17 1.17 -11.73
N GLN A 110 10.26 0.48 -11.34
CA GLN A 110 11.59 0.78 -11.88
C GLN A 110 11.69 0.46 -13.38
N THR A 111 10.84 -0.44 -13.89
CA THR A 111 10.87 -0.89 -15.29
C THR A 111 9.52 -0.76 -15.99
N ARG A 112 8.44 -0.53 -15.23
CA ARG A 112 7.08 -0.40 -15.73
C ARG A 112 6.57 1.01 -15.43
N VAL A 113 5.75 1.54 -16.33
CA VAL A 113 5.13 2.86 -16.15
C VAL A 113 3.74 2.66 -15.56
N PRO A 114 3.42 3.22 -14.38
CA PRO A 114 2.08 3.19 -13.80
C PRO A 114 1.05 3.86 -14.70
N THR A 115 -0.18 3.36 -14.66
CA THR A 115 -1.28 3.98 -15.40
C THR A 115 -1.74 5.25 -14.69
N LEU A 116 -1.96 6.33 -15.45
CA LEU A 116 -2.54 7.55 -14.93
C LEU A 116 -4.07 7.43 -14.88
N LEU A 117 -4.60 7.22 -13.68
CA LEU A 117 -6.03 7.08 -13.45
C LEU A 117 -6.74 8.44 -13.36
N SER A 118 -7.70 8.67 -14.25
CA SER A 118 -8.56 9.85 -14.19
C SER A 118 -9.62 9.72 -13.10
N LYS A 119 -9.91 10.81 -12.39
CA LYS A 119 -10.98 10.89 -11.39
C LYS A 119 -12.17 11.70 -11.96
N PRO A 120 -13.44 11.27 -11.80
CA PRO A 120 -13.87 9.98 -11.25
C PRO A 120 -13.57 8.82 -12.20
N LEU A 121 -13.61 7.58 -11.67
CA LEU A 121 -13.50 6.38 -12.51
C LEU A 121 -14.65 6.32 -13.51
N ARG A 122 -14.33 5.99 -14.77
CA ARG A 122 -15.30 5.96 -15.88
C ARG A 122 -15.66 4.55 -16.35
N ALA A 123 -14.96 3.54 -15.86
CA ALA A 123 -15.12 2.13 -16.20
C ALA A 123 -14.61 1.27 -15.03
N PRO A 124 -14.87 -0.06 -15.03
CA PRO A 124 -14.25 -1.00 -14.11
C PRO A 124 -12.72 -0.91 -14.15
N LEU A 125 -12.06 -1.14 -13.02
CA LEU A 125 -10.60 -0.94 -12.91
C LEU A 125 -9.81 -1.76 -13.94
N GLU A 126 -10.22 -3.01 -14.18
CA GLU A 126 -9.56 -3.92 -15.13
C GLU A 126 -9.53 -3.40 -16.58
N GLU A 127 -10.38 -2.44 -16.93
CA GLU A 127 -10.39 -1.78 -18.24
C GLU A 127 -9.51 -0.52 -18.27
N LEU A 128 -9.13 0.00 -17.10
CA LEU A 128 -8.46 1.28 -16.93
C LEU A 128 -6.96 1.16 -16.67
N VAL A 129 -6.47 0.01 -16.19
CA VAL A 129 -5.07 -0.19 -15.81
C VAL A 129 -4.39 -1.23 -16.67
N CYS A 130 -3.06 -1.29 -16.60
CA CYS A 130 -2.30 -2.33 -17.28
C CYS A 130 -2.49 -3.68 -16.59
N GLU A 131 -2.38 -4.78 -17.35
CA GLU A 131 -2.51 -6.15 -16.81
C GLU A 131 -1.59 -6.42 -15.61
N TRP A 132 -0.39 -5.82 -15.61
CA TRP A 132 0.55 -6.00 -14.51
C TRP A 132 0.10 -5.33 -13.21
N GLU A 133 -0.66 -4.23 -13.29
CA GLU A 133 -1.21 -3.55 -12.11
C GLU A 133 -2.33 -4.38 -11.51
N MET A 134 -3.18 -4.97 -12.35
CA MET A 134 -4.18 -5.94 -11.88
C MET A 134 -3.53 -7.17 -11.28
N ALA A 135 -2.50 -7.74 -11.91
CA ALA A 135 -1.78 -8.89 -11.36
C ALA A 135 -1.16 -8.57 -10.00
N TYR A 136 -0.48 -7.42 -9.88
CA TYR A 136 0.05 -6.95 -8.59
C TYR A 136 -1.04 -6.82 -7.53
N LEU A 137 -2.18 -6.20 -7.86
CA LEU A 137 -3.28 -6.08 -6.91
C LEU A 137 -3.79 -7.45 -6.44
N LEU A 138 -3.99 -8.40 -7.35
CA LEU A 138 -4.57 -9.71 -7.05
C LEU A 138 -3.59 -10.65 -6.34
N GLU A 139 -2.33 -10.67 -6.74
CA GLU A 139 -1.31 -11.62 -6.26
C GLU A 139 -0.57 -11.09 -5.02
N ASP A 140 -0.35 -9.78 -4.92
CA ASP A 140 0.45 -9.19 -3.85
C ASP A 140 -0.42 -8.50 -2.78
N CYS A 141 -1.45 -7.75 -3.17
CA CYS A 141 -2.22 -6.94 -2.23
C CYS A 141 -3.36 -7.68 -1.51
N PHE A 142 -3.66 -8.92 -1.89
CA PHE A 142 -4.68 -9.75 -1.23
C PHE A 142 -4.06 -10.98 -0.56
N LEU A 143 -4.84 -11.60 0.34
CA LEU A 143 -4.40 -12.85 0.98
C LEU A 143 -4.37 -14.01 -0.05
N PRO A 144 -3.43 -14.96 0.10
CA PRO A 144 -3.31 -16.10 -0.80
C PRO A 144 -4.63 -16.86 -0.98
N GLY A 145 -4.91 -17.26 -2.21
CA GLY A 145 -6.10 -18.05 -2.58
C GLY A 145 -7.33 -17.21 -2.91
N VAL A 146 -7.22 -15.88 -3.05
CA VAL A 146 -8.26 -15.04 -3.69
C VAL A 146 -8.17 -15.13 -5.22
N GLU A 147 -7.04 -15.59 -5.76
CA GLU A 147 -6.64 -15.50 -7.18
C GLU A 147 -7.40 -16.42 -8.16
N ASP A 148 -7.88 -17.59 -7.73
CA ASP A 148 -8.24 -18.68 -8.65
C ASP A 148 -9.47 -18.40 -9.55
N ASP A 149 -10.27 -17.37 -9.28
CA ASP A 149 -11.49 -17.05 -10.05
C ASP A 149 -11.75 -15.55 -10.31
N THR A 150 -10.88 -14.63 -9.87
CA THR A 150 -11.19 -13.20 -9.81
C THR A 150 -10.48 -12.37 -10.88
N LYS A 151 -10.88 -12.52 -12.15
CA LYS A 151 -10.36 -11.68 -13.25
C LYS A 151 -11.06 -10.33 -13.42
N THR A 152 -12.22 -10.16 -12.79
CA THR A 152 -13.02 -8.92 -12.86
C THR A 152 -13.25 -8.36 -11.47
N SER A 153 -13.43 -7.04 -11.38
CA SER A 153 -13.71 -6.37 -10.10
C SER A 153 -15.04 -6.82 -9.49
N ALA A 154 -16.03 -7.23 -10.31
CA ALA A 154 -17.27 -7.86 -9.84
C ALA A 154 -17.06 -9.25 -9.23
N ALA A 155 -16.28 -10.12 -9.88
CA ALA A 155 -15.97 -11.44 -9.34
C ALA A 155 -15.13 -11.34 -8.04
N LEU A 156 -14.21 -10.38 -8.00
CA LEU A 156 -13.43 -10.05 -6.81
C LEU A 156 -14.33 -9.57 -5.67
N CYS A 157 -15.20 -8.58 -5.94
CA CYS A 157 -16.18 -8.07 -4.97
C CYS A 157 -17.00 -9.19 -4.33
N HIS A 158 -17.55 -10.09 -5.14
CA HIS A 158 -18.33 -11.22 -4.65
C HIS A 158 -17.52 -12.19 -3.79
N THR A 159 -16.27 -12.44 -4.16
CA THR A 159 -15.35 -13.33 -3.42
C THR A 159 -14.98 -12.73 -2.07
N LEU A 160 -14.65 -11.44 -2.03
CA LEU A 160 -14.32 -10.71 -0.80
C LEU A 160 -15.52 -10.66 0.15
N ALA A 161 -16.71 -10.33 -0.36
CA ALA A 161 -17.93 -10.27 0.44
C ALA A 161 -18.33 -11.63 1.06
N LYS A 162 -17.94 -12.75 0.44
CA LYS A 162 -18.14 -14.10 1.00
C LYS A 162 -17.13 -14.46 2.08
N ARG A 163 -15.89 -14.03 1.93
CA ARG A 163 -14.79 -14.37 2.84
C ARG A 163 -14.70 -13.45 4.05
N GLY A 164 -15.31 -12.26 3.96
CA GLY A 164 -15.37 -11.30 5.04
C GLY A 164 -14.37 -10.15 4.88
N PRO A 165 -14.55 -9.07 5.66
CA PRO A 165 -13.82 -7.81 5.51
C PRO A 165 -12.31 -7.96 5.73
N GLN A 166 -11.86 -8.94 6.53
CA GLN A 166 -10.44 -9.15 6.83
C GLN A 166 -9.62 -9.48 5.57
N THR A 167 -10.27 -9.94 4.51
CA THR A 167 -9.60 -10.16 3.22
C THR A 167 -9.11 -8.88 2.57
N MET A 168 -9.62 -7.72 2.98
CA MET A 168 -9.22 -6.41 2.50
C MET A 168 -8.14 -5.74 3.37
N ASP A 169 -7.79 -6.32 4.53
CA ASP A 169 -6.85 -5.70 5.47
C ASP A 169 -5.51 -5.35 4.82
N ARG A 170 -5.00 -6.25 3.97
CA ARG A 170 -3.73 -6.07 3.27
C ARG A 170 -3.78 -4.90 2.27
N VAL A 171 -4.81 -4.82 1.42
CA VAL A 171 -4.91 -3.76 0.42
C VAL A 171 -5.18 -2.39 1.07
N LEU A 172 -5.94 -2.37 2.17
CA LEU A 172 -6.16 -1.16 2.96
C LEU A 172 -4.87 -0.66 3.62
N GLU A 173 -4.09 -1.57 4.21
CA GLU A 173 -2.77 -1.28 4.74
C GLU A 173 -1.84 -0.72 3.66
N VAL A 174 -1.78 -1.36 2.47
CA VAL A 174 -0.97 -0.87 1.34
C VAL A 174 -1.40 0.53 0.91
N ALA A 175 -2.70 0.83 0.87
CA ALA A 175 -3.21 2.17 0.56
C ALA A 175 -2.74 3.21 1.59
N MET A 176 -2.81 2.88 2.89
CA MET A 176 -2.34 3.74 3.97
C MET A 176 -0.83 3.98 3.91
N LEU A 177 -0.04 2.93 3.67
CA LEU A 177 1.41 3.03 3.52
C LEU A 177 1.80 3.85 2.29
N ALA A 178 1.09 3.67 1.18
CA ALA A 178 1.30 4.45 -0.03
C ALA A 178 1.01 5.93 0.17
N ASP A 179 -0.04 6.28 0.91
CA ASP A 179 -0.32 7.67 1.26
C ASP A 179 0.75 8.25 2.21
N PHE A 180 1.13 7.50 3.25
CA PHE A 180 2.18 7.92 4.19
C PHE A 180 3.53 8.16 3.50
N LEU A 181 3.95 7.24 2.63
CA LEU A 181 5.20 7.34 1.86
C LEU A 181 5.11 8.28 0.65
N LEU A 182 3.91 8.80 0.36
CA LEU A 182 3.61 9.68 -0.77
C LEU A 182 3.94 9.02 -2.12
N ILE A 183 3.54 7.75 -2.29
CA ILE A 183 3.65 6.98 -3.54
C ILE A 183 2.33 7.14 -4.30
N GLU A 184 2.16 8.28 -4.97
CA GLU A 184 0.89 8.68 -5.58
C GLU A 184 0.28 7.61 -6.52
N PRO A 185 1.04 6.96 -7.42
CA PRO A 185 0.46 5.95 -8.31
C PRO A 185 -0.10 4.72 -7.56
N LEU A 186 0.57 4.27 -6.50
CA LEU A 186 0.11 3.13 -5.70
C LEU A 186 -1.13 3.48 -4.89
N ARG A 187 -1.16 4.68 -4.30
CA ARG A 187 -2.34 5.19 -3.59
C ARG A 187 -3.53 5.31 -4.55
N ASP A 188 -3.33 5.91 -5.72
CA ASP A 188 -4.42 6.08 -6.68
C ASP A 188 -4.91 4.71 -7.22
N LEU A 189 -4.00 3.76 -7.46
CA LEU A 189 -4.35 2.39 -7.88
C LEU A 189 -5.17 1.65 -6.80
N THR A 190 -4.73 1.67 -5.55
CA THR A 190 -5.43 1.00 -4.44
C THR A 190 -6.77 1.67 -4.13
N CYS A 191 -6.85 3.00 -4.12
CA CYS A 191 -8.11 3.73 -3.98
C CYS A 191 -9.07 3.44 -5.15
N ALA A 192 -8.56 3.35 -6.37
CA ALA A 192 -9.38 3.04 -7.54
C ALA A 192 -9.93 1.61 -7.47
N LEU A 193 -9.15 0.65 -6.97
CA LEU A 193 -9.63 -0.71 -6.70
C LEU A 193 -10.78 -0.69 -5.69
N LEU A 194 -10.61 -0.02 -4.55
CA LEU A 194 -11.66 0.08 -3.52
C LEU A 194 -12.94 0.72 -4.08
N ALA A 195 -12.81 1.79 -4.87
CA ALA A 195 -13.93 2.43 -5.55
C ALA A 195 -14.60 1.48 -6.58
N SER A 196 -13.81 0.74 -7.35
CA SER A 196 -14.32 -0.25 -8.32
C SER A 196 -15.07 -1.39 -7.63
N LEU A 197 -14.61 -1.86 -6.46
CA LEU A 197 -15.31 -2.87 -5.66
C LEU A 197 -16.67 -2.35 -5.18
N ALA A 198 -16.71 -1.12 -4.68
CA ALA A 198 -17.96 -0.49 -4.24
C ALA A 198 -18.96 -0.32 -5.40
N LEU A 199 -18.49 0.12 -6.57
CA LEU A 199 -19.32 0.24 -7.77
C LEU A 199 -19.79 -1.11 -8.32
N SER A 200 -19.04 -2.18 -8.06
CA SER A 200 -19.35 -3.53 -8.53
C SER A 200 -20.23 -4.32 -7.55
N ALA A 201 -20.51 -3.80 -6.36
CA ALA A 201 -21.39 -4.45 -5.41
C ALA A 201 -22.81 -4.56 -6.00
N GLY A 202 -23.30 -5.78 -6.18
CA GLY A 202 -24.61 -6.04 -6.80
C GLY A 202 -25.79 -5.73 -5.88
N SER A 203 -25.53 -5.46 -4.60
CA SER A 203 -26.54 -5.10 -3.61
C SER A 203 -25.94 -4.32 -2.44
N GLU A 204 -26.78 -3.55 -1.74
CA GLU A 204 -26.41 -2.85 -0.49
C GLU A 204 -25.87 -3.83 0.56
N LYS A 205 -26.46 -5.02 0.67
CA LYS A 205 -25.99 -6.08 1.59
C LYS A 205 -24.57 -6.53 1.29
N GLU A 206 -24.20 -6.62 0.01
CA GLU A 206 -22.84 -6.98 -0.40
C GLU A 206 -21.85 -5.88 -0.06
N LEU A 207 -22.24 -4.62 -0.30
CA LEU A 207 -21.45 -3.44 0.08
C LEU A 207 -21.22 -3.36 1.59
N LEU A 208 -22.26 -3.53 2.40
CA LEU A 208 -22.15 -3.53 3.86
C LEU A 208 -21.17 -4.61 4.34
N ARG A 209 -21.24 -5.82 3.78
CA ARG A 209 -20.31 -6.91 4.11
C ARG A 209 -18.86 -6.59 3.77
N LEU A 210 -18.60 -5.92 2.63
CA LEU A 210 -17.26 -5.44 2.29
C LEU A 210 -16.75 -4.45 3.34
N CYS A 211 -17.62 -3.58 3.83
CA CYS A 211 -17.31 -2.64 4.91
C CYS A 211 -17.25 -3.30 6.30
N GLY A 212 -17.49 -4.61 6.41
CA GLY A 212 -17.53 -5.33 7.70
C GLY A 212 -18.77 -5.01 8.55
N LEU A 213 -19.85 -4.57 7.92
CA LEU A 213 -21.12 -4.25 8.55
C LEU A 213 -22.16 -5.34 8.26
N ASP A 214 -22.91 -5.72 9.29
CA ASP A 214 -24.01 -6.68 9.17
C ASP A 214 -25.34 -6.01 8.77
N HIS A 215 -25.50 -4.73 9.11
CA HIS A 215 -26.68 -3.91 8.85
C HIS A 215 -26.28 -2.45 8.62
N VAL A 216 -27.22 -1.67 8.07
CA VAL A 216 -27.08 -0.22 7.96
C VAL A 216 -27.06 0.37 9.37
N LEU A 217 -26.04 1.16 9.69
CA LEU A 217 -25.91 1.80 10.99
C LEU A 217 -27.04 2.83 11.19
N THR A 218 -27.65 2.78 12.38
CA THR A 218 -28.65 3.75 12.81
C THR A 218 -28.00 5.07 13.23
N GLU A 219 -28.78 6.16 13.26
CA GLU A 219 -28.30 7.47 13.75
C GLU A 219 -27.73 7.39 15.18
N GLU A 220 -28.33 6.56 16.04
CA GLU A 220 -27.84 6.34 17.41
C GLU A 220 -26.47 5.65 17.43
N GLU A 221 -26.24 4.68 16.53
CA GLU A 221 -24.95 3.99 16.38
C GLU A 221 -23.88 4.91 15.76
N LEU A 222 -24.27 5.89 14.94
CA LEU A 222 -23.38 6.86 14.31
C LEU A 222 -23.03 8.06 15.20
N GLU A 223 -23.81 8.37 16.25
CA GLU A 223 -23.59 9.54 17.11
C GLU A 223 -22.17 9.62 17.72
N PRO A 224 -21.52 8.53 18.19
CA PRO A 224 -20.15 8.58 18.66
C PRO A 224 -19.14 8.98 17.57
N LEU A 225 -19.42 8.62 16.32
CA LEU A 225 -18.62 8.98 15.16
C LEU A 225 -18.82 10.47 14.83
N TYR A 226 -20.06 10.95 14.82
CA TYR A 226 -20.37 12.37 14.60
C TYR A 226 -19.75 13.28 15.66
N MET A 227 -19.68 12.83 16.92
CA MET A 227 -19.01 13.59 17.98
C MET A 227 -17.50 13.76 17.73
N GLN A 228 -16.86 12.76 17.09
CA GLN A 228 -15.43 12.82 16.75
C GLN A 228 -15.19 13.51 15.40
N LEU A 229 -16.12 13.33 14.46
CA LEU A 229 -16.05 13.79 13.07
C LEU A 229 -17.36 14.50 12.71
N PRO A 230 -17.59 15.74 13.20
CA PRO A 230 -18.87 16.43 13.03
C PRO A 230 -19.29 16.66 11.57
N PHE A 231 -18.32 16.76 10.65
CA PHE A 231 -18.56 16.96 9.22
C PHE A 231 -19.22 15.76 8.52
N LEU A 232 -19.27 14.58 9.17
CA LEU A 232 -19.96 13.41 8.64
C LEU A 232 -21.48 13.47 8.86
N ARG A 233 -21.94 14.31 9.80
CA ARG A 233 -23.37 14.51 10.02
C ARG A 233 -23.92 15.25 8.81
N SER A 234 -24.84 14.60 8.07
CA SER A 234 -25.53 15.28 6.96
C SER A 234 -26.22 16.52 7.50
N GLU A 235 -25.89 17.71 7.00
CA GLU A 235 -26.59 18.94 7.38
C GLU A 235 -28.01 18.99 6.77
N ASP A 236 -28.31 18.10 5.83
CA ASP A 236 -29.57 18.08 5.10
C ASP A 236 -30.45 16.91 5.51
N GLY A 237 -31.45 17.19 6.35
CA GLY A 237 -32.60 16.33 6.62
C GLY A 237 -33.60 16.30 5.46
N LEU A 238 -33.16 15.94 4.26
CA LEU A 238 -34.02 15.71 3.09
C LEU A 238 -33.67 14.37 2.44
N GLY A 239 -34.22 13.31 3.01
CA GLY A 239 -34.43 11.99 2.39
C GLY A 239 -35.85 11.55 2.65
#